data_AF-F4BTX4-F1
#
_entry.id   AF-F4BTX4-F1
#
_cell.length_a   1.000
_cell.length_b   1.000
_cell.length_c   1.000
_cell.angle_alpha   90.00
_cell.angle_beta   90.00
_cell.angle_gamma   90.00
#
_symmetry.space_group_name_H-M   'P 1'
#
loop_
_entity.id
_entity.type
_entity.pdbx_description
1 polymer ?
#
loop_
_entity_poly.entity_id
_entity_poly.type
_entity_poly.pdbx_seq_one_letter_code
_entity_poly.pdbx_strand_id
1 'polypeptide(L)'
;MEDKIIIPITKMGMGFGTGQEPGESEAIKVKAGGGVGVIPIAIVVVFKGIPGEDGVKVIPLSGHISGNQPLAEMASAAQSILERFAASQERKEKDRKEKRSSRETAVLVE
;
A
#
# COMPACT_ATOMS: atom_id res chain seq x y z
N MET A 1 13.74 -1.62 -23.57
CA MET A 1 12.61 -2.53 -23.31
C MET A 1 12.72 -2.95 -21.84
N GLU A 2 11.62 -3.10 -21.10
CA GLU A 2 11.70 -3.51 -19.70
C GLU A 2 12.06 -5.00 -19.61
N ASP A 3 13.32 -5.28 -19.29
CA ASP A 3 13.94 -6.61 -19.28
C ASP A 3 13.48 -7.50 -18.10
N LYS A 4 12.63 -6.95 -17.24
CA LYS A 4 12.17 -7.59 -16.00
C LYS A 4 10.70 -7.30 -15.76
N ILE A 5 9.99 -8.26 -15.18
CA ILE A 5 8.63 -8.12 -14.66
C ILE A 5 8.73 -8.08 -13.14
N ILE A 6 8.01 -7.15 -12.51
CA ILE A 6 7.98 -6.99 -11.05
C ILE A 6 6.56 -7.28 -10.56
N ILE A 7 6.43 -8.28 -9.67
CA ILE A 7 5.15 -8.73 -9.12
C ILE A 7 5.18 -8.48 -7.61
N PRO A 8 4.41 -7.51 -7.11
CA PRO A 8 4.29 -7.28 -5.67
C PRO A 8 3.40 -8.35 -5.03
N ILE A 9 3.85 -8.91 -3.92
CA ILE A 9 3.08 -9.81 -3.08
C ILE A 9 2.68 -9.04 -1.82
N THR A 10 1.38 -8.93 -1.58
CA THR A 10 0.82 -8.15 -0.46
C THR A 10 -0.06 -9.02 0.43
N LYS A 11 0.02 -8.80 1.73
CA LYS A 11 -0.90 -9.29 2.76
C LYS A 11 -1.99 -8.24 2.97
N MET A 12 -3.24 -8.65 2.89
CA MET A 12 -4.37 -7.80 3.27
C MET A 12 -4.89 -8.22 4.65
N GLY A 13 -5.31 -7.24 5.45
CA GLY A 13 -5.90 -7.47 6.75
C GLY A 13 -7.03 -6.46 7.00
N MET A 14 -7.97 -6.84 7.85
CA MET A 14 -9.00 -5.93 8.35
C MET A 14 -8.95 -5.94 9.87
N GLY A 15 -9.22 -4.80 10.48
CA GLY A 15 -9.21 -4.64 11.93
C GLY A 15 -10.26 -3.64 12.36
N PHE A 16 -10.69 -3.75 13.62
CA PHE A 16 -11.62 -2.83 14.24
C PHE A 16 -10.99 -2.35 15.54
N GLY A 17 -11.19 -1.07 15.85
CA GLY A 17 -10.62 -0.47 17.05
C GLY A 17 -11.44 0.70 17.54
N THR A 18 -11.24 1.05 18.80
CA THR A 18 -11.79 2.25 19.41
C THR A 18 -10.65 3.21 19.72
N GLY A 19 -10.85 4.50 19.42
CA GLY A 19 -9.92 5.58 19.75
C GLY A 19 -10.62 6.63 20.60
N GLN A 20 -9.87 7.25 21.50
CA GLN A 20 -10.36 8.36 22.31
C GLN A 20 -9.78 9.65 21.72
N GLU A 21 -10.62 10.63 21.44
CA GLU A 21 -10.18 11.91 20.88
C GLU A 21 -9.79 12.83 22.05
N PRO A 22 -8.54 13.36 22.11
CA PRO A 22 -8.18 14.32 23.14
C PRO A 22 -9.01 15.59 22.94
N GLY A 23 -9.82 15.95 23.93
CA GLY A 23 -10.66 17.14 23.90
C GLY A 23 -10.61 17.89 25.23
N GLU A 24 -10.64 19.21 25.15
CA GLU A 24 -10.50 20.18 26.27
C GLU A 24 -11.76 20.26 27.18
N SER A 25 -12.68 19.30 27.10
CA SER A 25 -13.92 19.28 27.89
C SER A 25 -14.14 17.90 28.51
N GLU A 26 -14.67 17.87 29.73
CA GLU A 26 -14.82 16.69 30.62
C GLU A 26 -15.62 15.51 30.03
N ALA A 27 -16.21 15.65 28.84
CA ALA A 27 -16.88 14.56 28.14
C ALA A 27 -15.89 13.81 27.24
N ILE A 28 -15.42 12.66 27.74
CA ILE A 28 -14.63 11.69 26.98
C ILE A 28 -15.43 11.21 25.75
N LYS A 29 -15.00 11.61 24.55
CA LYS A 29 -15.56 11.10 23.29
C LYS A 29 -14.78 9.87 22.83
N VAL A 30 -15.44 8.71 22.87
CA VAL A 30 -14.90 7.45 22.33
C VAL A 30 -15.44 7.27 20.91
N LYS A 31 -14.55 7.07 19.94
CA LYS A 31 -14.87 6.74 18.55
C LYS A 31 -14.55 5.27 18.29
N ALA A 32 -15.39 4.59 17.51
CA ALA A 32 -15.11 3.24 17.00
C ALA A 32 -14.93 3.31 15.48
N GLY A 33 -14.01 2.52 14.93
CA GLY A 33 -13.72 2.49 13.51
C GLY A 33 -13.18 1.13 13.06
N GLY A 34 -13.50 0.78 11.81
CA GLY A 34 -12.90 -0.34 11.09
C GLY A 34 -11.89 0.17 10.07
N GLY A 35 -10.80 -0.57 9.89
CA GLY A 35 -9.76 -0.29 8.90
C GLY A 35 -9.41 -1.53 8.09
N VAL A 36 -9.05 -1.33 6.83
CA VAL A 36 -8.45 -2.35 5.97
C VAL A 36 -7.03 -1.92 5.69
N GLY A 37 -6.08 -2.82 5.91
CA GLY A 37 -4.66 -2.62 5.64
C GLY A 37 -4.20 -3.51 4.50
N VAL A 38 -3.39 -2.96 3.60
CA VAL A 38 -2.64 -3.72 2.59
C VAL A 38 -1.17 -3.53 2.90
N ILE A 39 -0.44 -4.61 3.15
CA ILE A 39 0.94 -4.62 3.60
C ILE A 39 1.77 -5.45 2.60
N PRO A 40 2.74 -4.86 1.88
CA PRO A 40 3.60 -5.63 0.99
C PRO A 40 4.52 -6.56 1.81
N ILE A 41 4.59 -7.84 1.42
CA ILE A 41 5.37 -8.87 2.14
C ILE A 41 6.53 -9.42 1.31
N ALA A 42 6.46 -9.33 -0.02
CA ALA A 42 7.55 -9.73 -0.91
C ALA A 42 7.41 -9.07 -2.30
N ILE A 43 8.49 -9.12 -3.08
CA ILE A 43 8.52 -8.77 -4.51
C ILE A 43 9.07 -9.97 -5.27
N VAL A 44 8.39 -10.39 -6.33
CA VAL A 44 8.93 -11.37 -7.28
C VAL A 44 9.40 -10.64 -8.53
N VAL A 45 10.66 -10.86 -8.91
CA VAL A 45 11.26 -10.32 -10.13
C VAL A 45 11.43 -11.46 -11.12
N VAL A 46 10.86 -11.32 -12.31
CA VAL A 46 11.02 -12.28 -13.42
C VAL A 46 11.87 -11.64 -14.50
N PHE A 47 13.07 -12.17 -14.75
CA PHE A 47 14.01 -11.71 -15.76
C PHE A 47 13.67 -12.36 -17.10
N LYS A 48 13.18 -11.59 -18.08
CA LYS A 48 12.69 -12.12 -19.36
C LYS A 48 13.78 -12.82 -20.20
N GLY A 49 15.05 -12.47 -19.98
CA GLY A 49 16.19 -13.06 -20.67
C GLY A 49 16.73 -14.35 -20.06
N ILE A 50 16.18 -14.82 -18.93
CA ILE A 50 16.62 -16.04 -18.26
C ILE A 50 15.43 -17.00 -18.25
N PRO A 51 15.48 -18.08 -19.04
CA PRO A 51 14.39 -19.05 -19.09
C PRO A 51 14.32 -19.88 -17.81
N GLY A 52 13.11 -20.36 -17.47
CA GLY A 52 12.90 -21.26 -16.34
C GLY A 52 12.93 -20.57 -14.98
N GLU A 53 13.05 -21.37 -13.92
CA GLU A 53 13.00 -20.91 -12.52
C GLU A 53 14.18 -20.03 -12.13
N ASP A 54 15.34 -20.18 -12.78
CA ASP A 54 16.52 -19.34 -12.59
C ASP A 54 16.26 -17.87 -12.94
N GLY A 55 15.25 -17.61 -13.80
CA GLY A 55 14.80 -16.27 -14.13
C GLY A 55 13.88 -15.65 -13.08
N VAL A 56 13.57 -16.34 -11.98
CA VAL A 56 12.63 -15.88 -10.96
C VAL A 56 13.36 -15.62 -9.65
N LYS A 57 13.29 -14.39 -9.14
CA LYS A 57 13.85 -14.01 -7.84
C LYS A 57 12.75 -13.51 -6.91
N VAL A 58 12.55 -14.17 -5.78
CA VAL A 58 11.65 -13.72 -4.70
C VAL A 58 12.47 -12.94 -3.67
N ILE A 59 12.03 -11.72 -3.36
CA ILE A 59 12.65 -10.82 -2.39
C ILE A 59 11.64 -10.59 -1.27
N PRO A 60 11.82 -11.17 -0.07
CA PRO A 60 10.96 -10.88 1.07
C PRO A 60 11.18 -9.44 1.56
N LEU A 61 10.09 -8.76 1.93
CA LEU A 61 10.08 -7.40 2.48
C LEU A 61 9.90 -7.39 4.01
N SER A 62 9.63 -8.55 4.60
CA SER A 62 9.51 -8.72 6.05
C SER A 62 10.92 -8.79 6.66
N GLY A 63 11.11 -8.19 7.84
CA GLY A 63 12.40 -7.91 8.46
C GLY A 63 13.47 -9.02 8.37
N HIS A 64 14.72 -8.57 8.40
CA HIS A 64 15.98 -9.31 8.26
C HIS A 64 16.45 -9.49 6.80
N ILE A 65 17.12 -8.45 6.30
CA ILE A 65 18.13 -8.60 5.23
C ILE A 65 19.30 -9.40 5.83
N SER A 66 19.17 -10.72 5.88
CA SER A 66 20.28 -11.63 6.15
C SER A 66 20.92 -11.99 4.81
N GLY A 67 21.88 -11.18 4.37
CA GLY A 67 22.68 -11.46 3.19
C GLY A 67 23.27 -10.19 2.59
N ASN A 68 24.59 -10.17 2.42
CA ASN A 68 25.43 -9.07 1.90
C ASN A 68 25.13 -8.65 0.44
N GLN A 69 23.87 -8.46 0.05
CA GLN A 69 23.51 -7.73 -1.17
C GLN A 69 23.38 -6.24 -0.83
N PRO A 70 23.94 -5.31 -1.64
CA PRO A 70 23.94 -3.89 -1.31
C PRO A 70 22.51 -3.37 -1.11
N LEU A 71 22.13 -3.19 0.15
CA LEU A 71 20.83 -2.72 0.59
C LEU A 71 20.42 -1.42 -0.12
N ALA A 72 21.41 -0.59 -0.44
CA ALA A 72 21.25 0.71 -1.10
C ALA A 72 20.61 0.61 -2.51
N GLU A 73 20.96 -0.41 -3.30
CA GLU A 73 20.43 -0.53 -4.67
C GLU A 73 19.01 -1.13 -4.70
N MET A 74 18.69 -2.00 -3.75
CA MET A 74 17.35 -2.60 -3.65
C MET A 74 16.36 -1.69 -2.91
N ALA A 75 16.85 -0.86 -1.97
CA ALA A 75 16.04 0.10 -1.25
C ALA A 75 15.44 1.16 -2.17
N SER A 76 16.18 1.68 -3.15
CA SER A 76 15.67 2.69 -4.09
C SER A 76 14.58 2.14 -5.01
N ALA A 77 14.73 0.90 -5.48
CA ALA A 77 13.71 0.21 -6.26
C ALA A 77 12.46 -0.10 -5.42
N ALA A 78 12.66 -0.55 -4.18
CA ALA A 78 11.56 -0.79 -3.24
C ALA A 78 10.81 0.50 -2.88
N GLN A 79 11.53 1.60 -2.62
CA GLN A 79 10.97 2.93 -2.38
C GLN A 79 10.18 3.42 -3.58
N SER A 80 10.72 3.31 -4.79
CA SER A 80 10.01 3.71 -6.01
C SER A 80 8.70 2.91 -6.22
N ILE A 81 8.68 1.63 -5.85
CA ILE A 81 7.46 0.80 -5.89
C ILE A 81 6.49 1.23 -4.78
N LEU A 82 6.99 1.49 -3.58
CA LEU A 82 6.19 1.94 -2.43
C LEU A 82 5.54 3.31 -2.71
N GLU A 83 6.28 4.25 -3.28
CA GLU A 83 5.82 5.59 -3.68
C GLU A 83 4.78 5.50 -4.80
N ARG A 84 5.00 4.68 -5.83
CA ARG A 84 4.01 4.43 -6.89
C ARG A 84 2.73 3.81 -6.34
N PHE A 85 2.85 2.92 -5.36
CA PHE A 85 1.70 2.30 -4.71
C PHE A 85 0.94 3.32 -3.83
N ALA A 86 1.65 4.12 -3.04
CA ALA A 86 1.08 5.17 -2.21
C ALA A 86 0.37 6.24 -3.05
N ALA A 87 1.00 6.73 -4.13
CA ALA A 87 0.42 7.71 -5.04
C ALA A 87 -0.83 7.16 -5.77
N SER A 88 -0.86 5.86 -6.08
CA SER A 88 -2.02 5.21 -6.69
C SER A 88 -3.21 5.10 -5.72
N GLN A 89 -2.94 4.82 -4.45
CA GLN A 89 -3.97 4.82 -3.40
C GLN A 89 -4.55 6.22 -3.16
N GLU A 90 -3.70 7.25 -3.10
CA GLU A 90 -4.13 8.63 -2.91
C GLU A 90 -5.02 9.12 -4.06
N ARG A 91 -4.69 8.79 -5.31
CA ARG A 91 -5.53 9.10 -6.48
C ARG A 91 -6.89 8.40 -6.42
N LYS A 92 -6.91 7.11 -6.05
CA LYS A 92 -8.18 6.37 -5.87
C LYS A 92 -9.05 6.96 -4.77
N GLU A 93 -8.45 7.46 -3.69
CA GLU A 93 -9.18 8.09 -2.60
C GLU A 93 -9.75 9.46 -3.01
N LYS A 94 -8.97 10.27 -3.74
CA LYS A 94 -9.42 11.57 -4.28
C LYS A 94 -10.60 11.40 -5.25
N ASP A 95 -10.48 10.49 -6.21
CA ASP A 95 -11.55 10.18 -7.18
C ASP A 95 -12.84 9.70 -6.49
N ARG A 96 -12.70 8.94 -5.39
CA ARG A 96 -13.83 8.41 -4.62
C ARG A 96 -14.50 9.50 -3.77
N LYS A 97 -13.74 10.49 -3.29
CA LYS A 97 -14.25 11.65 -2.55
C LYS A 97 -14.97 12.64 -3.48
N GLU A 98 -14.42 12.86 -4.67
CA GLU A 98 -15.00 13.75 -5.68
C GLU A 98 -16.32 13.21 -6.27
N LYS A 99 -16.40 11.88 -6.50
CA LYS A 99 -17.65 11.20 -6.89
C LYS A 99 -18.73 11.20 -5.80
N ARG A 100 -18.34 11.25 -4.52
CA ARG A 100 -19.30 11.40 -3.41
C ARG A 100 -19.84 12.83 -3.32
N SER A 101 -18.97 13.83 -3.41
CA SER A 101 -19.34 15.26 -3.40
C SER A 101 -20.31 15.62 -4.54
N SER A 102 -20.07 15.08 -5.74
CA SER A 102 -20.92 15.33 -6.91
C SER A 102 -22.28 14.63 -6.85
N ARG A 103 -22.43 13.55 -6.07
CA ARG A 103 -23.72 12.88 -5.85
C ARG A 103 -24.53 13.57 -4.76
N GLU A 104 -23.87 14.11 -3.74
CA GLU A 104 -24.53 14.80 -2.63
C GLU A 104 -25.11 16.16 -3.05
N THR A 105 -24.44 16.86 -3.98
CA THR A 105 -24.93 18.10 -4.60
C THR A 105 -26.06 17.89 -5.60
N ALA A 106 -26.14 16.74 -6.28
CA ALA A 106 -27.23 16.43 -7.21
C ALA A 106 -28.56 16.09 -6.51
N VAL A 107 -28.52 15.55 -5.29
CA VAL A 107 -29.70 15.12 -4.52
C VAL A 107 -30.36 16.30 -3.77
N LEU A 108 -29.66 17.42 -3.58
CA LEU A 108 -30.21 18.61 -2.90
C LEU A 108 -30.98 19.57 -3.84
N VAL A 109 -31.02 19.28 -5.15
CA VAL A 109 -31.61 20.16 -6.18
C VAL A 109 -32.88 19.55 -6.82
N GLU A 110 -33.30 18.34 -6.41
CA GLU A 110 -34.63 17.76 -6.66
C GLU A 110 -35.54 17.93 -5.44
#